data_AF-A0A1C5GSJ8-F1
#
_entry.id   AF-A0A1C5GSJ8-F1
#
_cell.length_a   1.000
_cell.length_b   1.000
_cell.length_c   1.000
_cell.angle_alpha   90.00
_cell.angle_beta   90.00
_cell.angle_gamma   90.00
#
_symmetry.space_group_name_H-M   'P 1'
#
loop_
_entity.id
_entity.type
_entity.pdbx_description
1 polymer ?
#
loop_
_entity_poly.entity_id
_entity_poly.type
_entity_poly.pdbx_seq_one_letter_code
_entity_poly.pdbx_strand_id
1 'polypeptide(L)'
;MPRMYALYAWGNFISEVGLDRRPAWLDPAVLRGDQQVVDANLMIGDTDTLLVDGAGTFFEIDHDDKNLVPGRELVGRDLSGVTWRVSRIRAATDGTREDALRIVAAIEEDGDYSEEDERHAYNSVPVGEIVTLWEDDHGQWTLALVEL
;
A
#
# COMPACT_ATOMS: atom_id res chain seq x y z
N MET A 1 18.67 6.71 -16.84
CA MET A 1 18.19 6.83 -15.44
C MET A 1 17.98 5.40 -14.94
N PRO A 2 18.36 5.05 -13.71
CA PRO A 2 17.97 3.76 -13.13
C PRO A 2 16.44 3.68 -13.07
N ARG A 3 15.88 2.50 -13.32
CA ARG A 3 14.44 2.23 -13.13
C ARG A 3 14.11 2.31 -11.65
N MET A 4 12.97 2.93 -11.32
CA MET A 4 12.49 3.05 -9.95
C MET A 4 11.31 2.10 -9.75
N TYR A 5 11.25 1.49 -8.58
CA TYR A 5 10.25 0.51 -8.23
C TYR A 5 9.51 0.91 -6.95
N ALA A 6 8.25 0.53 -6.84
CA ALA A 6 7.46 0.65 -5.63
C ALA A 6 6.74 -0.67 -5.35
N LEU A 7 6.58 -0.99 -4.08
CA LEU A 7 5.76 -2.10 -3.62
C LEU A 7 4.47 -1.52 -3.02
N TYR A 8 3.33 -1.92 -3.56
CA TYR A 8 2.02 -1.59 -3.01
C TYR A 8 1.39 -2.81 -2.37
N ALA A 9 0.59 -2.60 -1.33
CA ALA A 9 -0.16 -3.63 -0.63
C ALA A 9 -1.62 -3.18 -0.41
N TRP A 10 -2.56 -4.11 -0.54
CA TRP A 10 -3.98 -3.92 -0.22
C TRP A 10 -4.64 -5.27 0.06
N GLY A 11 -5.95 -5.29 0.31
CA GLY A 11 -6.72 -6.52 0.55
C GLY A 11 -7.95 -6.23 1.40
N ASN A 12 -8.73 -7.25 1.74
CA ASN A 12 -9.92 -7.05 2.58
C ASN A 12 -9.58 -6.84 4.07
N PHE A 13 -8.45 -7.39 4.55
CA PHE A 13 -8.05 -7.36 5.97
C PHE A 13 -8.08 -5.95 6.57
N ILE A 14 -7.43 -5.00 5.88
CA ILE A 14 -7.31 -3.61 6.37
C ILE A 14 -8.68 -2.92 6.53
N SER A 15 -9.67 -3.32 5.73
CA SER A 15 -11.01 -2.78 5.82
C SER A 15 -11.83 -3.47 6.91
N GLU A 16 -11.70 -4.80 7.03
CA GLU A 16 -12.38 -5.62 8.05
C GLU A 16 -12.01 -5.19 9.46
N VAL A 17 -10.73 -4.90 9.72
CA VAL A 17 -10.26 -4.44 11.03
C VAL A 17 -10.35 -2.91 11.20
N GLY A 18 -10.89 -2.20 10.20
CA GLY A 18 -11.03 -0.75 10.19
C GLY A 18 -9.71 0.02 10.25
N LEU A 19 -8.62 -0.62 9.85
CA LEU A 19 -7.31 0.02 9.75
C LEU A 19 -7.33 1.11 8.68
N ASP A 20 -8.01 0.86 7.57
CA ASP A 20 -8.15 1.76 6.41
C ASP A 20 -8.71 3.16 6.72
N ARG A 21 -9.35 3.35 7.89
CA ARG A 21 -10.02 4.60 8.31
C ARG A 21 -9.44 5.21 9.58
N ARG A 22 -8.31 4.71 10.08
CA ARG A 22 -7.70 5.25 11.31
C ARG A 22 -7.15 6.66 11.09
N PRO A 23 -7.47 7.65 11.96
CA PRO A 23 -7.04 9.04 11.76
C PRO A 23 -5.54 9.26 11.61
N ALA A 24 -4.70 8.34 12.11
CA ALA A 24 -3.24 8.38 11.99
C ALA A 24 -2.75 8.44 10.53
N TRP A 25 -3.54 7.92 9.57
CA TRP A 25 -3.21 8.02 8.14
C TRP A 25 -3.19 9.46 7.62
N LEU A 26 -3.97 10.35 8.24
CA LEU A 26 -4.05 11.77 7.86
C LEU A 26 -3.13 12.67 8.69
N ASP A 27 -2.21 12.10 9.48
CA ASP A 27 -1.20 12.89 10.17
C ASP A 27 -0.38 13.69 9.12
N PRO A 28 -0.29 15.03 9.24
CA PRO A 28 0.46 15.83 8.30
C PRO A 28 1.94 15.42 8.12
N ALA A 29 2.58 14.84 9.13
CA ALA A 29 3.95 14.33 9.02
C ALA A 29 4.00 13.04 8.17
N VAL A 30 3.00 12.16 8.32
CA VAL A 30 2.84 10.96 7.51
C VAL A 30 2.58 11.30 6.05
N LEU A 31 1.64 12.22 5.80
CA LEU A 31 1.27 12.63 4.44
C LEU A 31 2.41 13.35 3.70
N ARG A 32 3.33 14.01 4.42
CA ARG A 32 4.54 14.61 3.84
C ARG A 32 5.68 13.62 3.62
N GLY A 33 5.60 12.44 4.23
CA GLY A 33 6.68 11.44 4.24
C GLY A 33 7.77 11.76 5.26
N ASP A 34 7.53 12.69 6.19
CA ASP A 34 8.44 13.02 7.29
C ASP A 34 8.43 11.90 8.36
N GLN A 35 7.36 11.11 8.40
CA GLN A 35 7.19 9.98 9.30
C GLN A 35 6.56 8.80 8.58
N GLN A 36 7.03 7.59 8.89
CA GLN A 36 6.40 6.35 8.44
C GLN A 36 5.19 6.00 9.31
N VAL A 37 4.21 5.31 8.73
CA VAL A 37 3.17 4.66 9.54
C VAL A 37 3.72 3.32 10.02
N VAL A 38 3.62 3.10 11.34
CA VAL A 38 3.95 1.84 11.99
C VAL A 38 2.71 1.42 12.77
N ASP A 39 2.15 0.28 12.41
CA ASP A 39 0.97 -0.28 13.06
C ASP A 39 1.19 -1.78 13.27
N ALA A 40 0.95 -2.27 14.49
CA ALA A 40 1.14 -3.69 14.82
C ALA A 40 0.18 -4.62 14.05
N ASN A 41 -0.82 -4.09 13.34
CA ASN A 41 -1.69 -4.87 12.46
C ASN A 41 -1.19 -4.90 11.00
N LEU A 42 -0.15 -4.14 10.65
CA LEU A 42 0.50 -4.17 9.34
C LEU A 42 1.73 -5.09 9.39
N MET A 43 1.54 -6.35 9.76
CA MET A 43 2.64 -7.29 9.86
C MET A 43 3.06 -7.80 8.48
N ILE A 44 4.36 -7.92 8.27
CA ILE A 44 5.00 -8.68 7.19
C ILE A 44 5.46 -9.97 7.86
N GLY A 45 4.77 -11.06 7.54
CA GLY A 45 5.01 -12.33 8.20
C GLY A 45 4.76 -12.27 9.71
N ASP A 46 5.43 -13.13 10.46
CA ASP A 46 5.23 -13.31 11.91
C ASP A 46 6.08 -12.34 12.75
N THR A 47 7.17 -11.80 12.20
CA THR A 47 8.18 -11.07 12.99
C THR A 47 8.32 -9.60 12.66
N ASP A 48 7.98 -9.17 11.45
CA ASP A 48 8.27 -7.82 10.97
C ASP A 48 7.01 -6.98 10.76
N THR A 49 7.15 -5.66 10.87
CA THR A 49 6.07 -4.71 10.57
C THR A 49 6.36 -4.01 9.25
N LEU A 50 5.36 -3.94 8.37
CA LEU A 50 5.41 -3.14 7.15
C LEU A 50 5.58 -1.67 7.51
N LEU A 51 6.74 -1.13 7.17
CA LEU A 51 6.97 0.30 7.17
C LEU A 51 6.28 0.91 5.95
N VAL A 52 5.50 1.97 6.18
CA VAL A 52 4.68 2.57 5.14
C VAL A 52 5.15 3.98 4.77
N ASP A 53 5.25 4.23 3.45
CA ASP A 53 5.34 5.57 2.87
C ASP A 53 3.94 6.19 2.77
N GLY A 54 3.59 7.01 3.76
CA GLY A 54 2.31 7.72 3.80
C GLY A 54 2.10 8.69 2.63
N ALA A 55 3.17 9.32 2.13
CA ALA A 55 3.09 10.30 1.06
C ALA A 55 2.76 9.67 -0.30
N GLY A 56 3.18 8.40 -0.50
CA GLY A 56 2.89 7.62 -1.70
C GLY A 56 1.73 6.63 -1.56
N THR A 57 1.15 6.48 -0.36
CA THR A 57 -0.04 5.67 -0.13
C THR A 57 -1.27 6.33 -0.76
N PHE A 58 -2.13 5.55 -1.40
CA PHE A 58 -3.33 6.05 -2.08
C PHE A 58 -4.59 5.91 -1.23
N PHE A 59 -5.41 6.95 -1.30
CA PHE A 59 -6.67 7.09 -0.59
C PHE A 59 -7.82 7.13 -1.59
N GLU A 60 -8.88 6.40 -1.28
CA GLU A 60 -10.18 6.58 -1.89
C GLU A 60 -10.93 7.69 -1.14
N ILE A 61 -11.47 8.64 -1.89
CA ILE A 61 -12.19 9.80 -1.37
C ILE A 61 -13.62 9.76 -1.92
N ASP A 62 -14.62 9.98 -1.06
CA ASP A 62 -16.05 9.97 -1.40
C ASP A 62 -16.55 8.70 -2.09
N HIS A 63 -15.96 7.56 -1.73
CA HIS A 63 -16.25 6.26 -2.29
C HIS A 63 -16.02 6.15 -3.81
N ASP A 64 -15.19 7.01 -4.37
CA ASP A 64 -14.78 6.97 -5.78
C ASP A 64 -13.49 6.16 -5.92
N ASP A 65 -13.63 4.84 -6.06
CA ASP A 65 -12.53 3.89 -6.25
C ASP A 65 -11.74 4.11 -7.55
N LYS A 66 -12.26 4.93 -8.47
CA LYS A 66 -11.58 5.32 -9.71
C LYS A 66 -10.72 6.56 -9.56
N ASN A 67 -10.85 7.29 -8.44
CA ASN A 67 -10.14 8.52 -8.20
C ASN A 67 -9.30 8.43 -6.92
N LEU A 68 -8.27 7.60 -7.00
CA LEU A 68 -7.31 7.40 -5.93
C LEU A 68 -6.35 8.60 -5.84
N VAL A 69 -6.27 9.18 -4.64
CA VAL A 69 -5.44 10.37 -4.37
C VAL A 69 -4.23 9.96 -3.53
N PRO A 70 -2.99 10.30 -3.93
CA PRO A 70 -1.82 9.99 -3.11
C PRO A 70 -1.80 10.87 -1.85
N GLY A 71 -1.30 10.34 -0.73
CA GLY A 71 -1.34 11.01 0.57
C GLY A 71 -0.73 12.41 0.56
N ARG A 72 0.35 12.63 -0.20
CA ARG A 72 0.96 13.96 -0.36
C ARG A 72 -0.01 15.05 -0.83
N GLU A 73 -1.03 14.69 -1.61
CA GLU A 73 -2.03 15.63 -2.12
C GLU A 73 -3.14 15.93 -1.12
N LEU A 74 -3.20 15.19 -0.01
CA LEU A 74 -4.15 15.44 1.07
C LEU A 74 -3.61 16.42 2.13
N VAL A 75 -2.32 16.79 2.07
CA VAL A 75 -1.70 17.71 3.02
C VAL A 75 -2.43 19.05 3.03
N GLY A 76 -3.05 19.39 4.17
CA GLY A 76 -3.77 20.65 4.35
C GLY A 76 -5.13 20.73 3.65
N ARG A 77 -5.61 19.63 3.03
CA ARG A 77 -6.96 19.54 2.49
C ARG A 77 -7.96 19.42 3.65
N ASP A 78 -9.08 20.13 3.54
CA ASP A 78 -10.20 19.92 4.46
C ASP A 78 -10.94 18.65 4.04
N LEU A 79 -10.91 17.64 4.93
CA LEU A 79 -11.60 16.36 4.77
C LEU A 79 -12.80 16.27 5.72
N SER A 80 -13.20 17.37 6.35
CA SER A 80 -14.40 17.38 7.20
C SER A 80 -15.65 17.11 6.34
N GLY A 81 -16.45 16.12 6.76
CA GLY A 81 -17.65 15.71 6.01
C GLY A 81 -17.39 14.92 4.73
N VAL A 82 -16.12 14.65 4.40
CA VAL A 82 -15.69 13.80 3.28
C VAL A 82 -15.44 12.40 3.80
N THR A 83 -15.93 11.39 3.08
CA THR A 83 -15.59 9.99 3.41
C THR A 83 -14.25 9.64 2.79
N TRP A 84 -13.39 8.97 3.53
CA TRP A 84 -12.08 8.57 3.03
C TRP A 84 -11.67 7.22 3.61
N ARG A 85 -10.83 6.50 2.87
CA ARG A 85 -10.13 5.32 3.37
C ARG A 85 -8.83 5.10 2.60
N VAL A 86 -7.86 4.46 3.23
CA VAL A 86 -6.68 3.92 2.54
C VAL A 86 -7.11 2.81 1.60
N SER A 87 -6.65 2.85 0.35
CA SER A 87 -6.99 1.87 -0.68
C SER A 87 -5.78 1.09 -1.18
N ARG A 88 -4.62 1.75 -1.34
CA ARG A 88 -3.35 1.09 -1.70
C ARG A 88 -2.23 1.62 -0.82
N ILE A 89 -1.75 0.80 0.11
CA ILE A 89 -0.62 1.11 0.98
C ILE A 89 0.66 1.05 0.15
N ARG A 90 1.53 2.06 0.27
CA ARG A 90 2.87 1.99 -0.34
C ARG A 90 3.89 1.62 0.71
N ALA A 91 4.63 0.54 0.50
CA ALA A 91 5.74 0.17 1.38
C ALA A 91 6.86 1.23 1.30
N ALA A 92 7.49 1.52 2.43
CA ALA A 92 8.67 2.37 2.48
C ALA A 92 9.90 1.58 2.01
N THR A 93 10.22 1.69 0.72
CA THR A 93 11.42 1.10 0.10
C THR A 93 12.38 2.17 -0.40
N ASP A 94 13.63 1.79 -0.69
CA ASP A 94 14.63 2.68 -1.28
C ASP A 94 14.43 2.97 -2.78
N GLY A 95 13.36 2.43 -3.37
CA GLY A 95 13.02 2.58 -4.78
C GLY A 95 13.71 1.57 -5.71
N THR A 96 14.52 0.65 -5.17
CA THR A 96 15.11 -0.45 -5.93
C THR A 96 14.17 -1.66 -5.98
N ARG A 97 14.31 -2.48 -7.02
CA ARG A 97 13.61 -3.76 -7.11
C ARG A 97 14.04 -4.72 -6.00
N GLU A 98 15.32 -4.70 -5.62
CA GLU A 98 15.91 -5.60 -4.62
C GLU A 98 15.30 -5.37 -3.23
N ASP A 99 15.18 -4.11 -2.79
CA ASP A 99 14.59 -3.82 -1.49
C ASP A 99 13.08 -4.12 -1.45
N ALA A 100 12.36 -3.91 -2.56
CA ALA A 100 10.97 -4.33 -2.67
C ALA A 100 10.81 -5.85 -2.57
N LEU A 101 11.67 -6.63 -3.25
CA LEU A 101 11.63 -8.08 -3.21
C LEU A 101 12.07 -8.65 -1.86
N ARG A 102 12.92 -7.95 -1.10
CA ARG A 102 13.27 -8.33 0.28
C ARG A 102 12.03 -8.40 1.18
N ILE A 103 11.09 -7.47 1.01
CA ILE A 103 9.81 -7.48 1.75
C ILE A 103 8.96 -8.67 1.33
N VAL A 104 8.83 -8.91 0.02
CA VAL A 104 8.05 -10.04 -0.51
C VAL A 104 8.60 -11.38 0.01
N ALA A 105 9.92 -11.57 -0.01
CA ALA A 105 10.54 -12.79 0.46
C ALA A 105 10.26 -13.08 1.95
N ALA A 106 10.19 -12.05 2.80
CA ALA A 106 9.82 -12.22 4.20
C ALA A 106 8.35 -12.63 4.38
N ILE A 107 7.47 -12.16 3.51
CA ILE A 107 6.05 -12.52 3.52
C ILE A 107 5.82 -13.96 3.03
N GLU A 108 6.52 -14.36 1.96
CA GLU A 108 6.46 -15.72 1.39
C GLU A 108 7.04 -16.78 2.33
N GLU A 109 7.99 -16.44 3.21
CA GLU A 109 8.53 -17.38 4.20
C GLU A 109 7.50 -17.77 5.26
N ASP A 110 6.60 -16.84 5.61
CA ASP A 110 5.68 -16.96 6.74
C ASP A 110 4.23 -17.33 6.33
N GLY A 111 3.90 -17.33 5.03
CA GLY A 111 2.56 -17.65 4.53
C GLY A 111 2.51 -18.14 3.09
N ASP A 112 1.36 -18.71 2.72
CA ASP A 112 1.09 -19.20 1.37
C ASP A 112 0.70 -18.03 0.45
N TYR A 113 1.71 -17.31 -0.07
CA TYR A 113 1.54 -16.34 -1.15
C TYR A 113 1.88 -16.99 -2.49
N SER A 114 1.11 -16.65 -3.51
CA SER A 114 1.36 -17.10 -4.89
C SER A 114 1.47 -15.91 -5.84
N GLU A 115 2.39 -16.01 -6.80
CA GLU A 115 2.44 -15.07 -7.91
C GLU A 115 1.16 -15.19 -8.75
N GLU A 116 0.46 -14.08 -8.98
CA GLU A 116 -0.71 -14.08 -9.84
C GLU A 116 -0.32 -14.01 -11.32
N ASP A 117 -0.69 -15.04 -12.08
CA ASP A 117 -0.53 -15.07 -13.54
C ASP A 117 -1.51 -14.11 -14.26
N GLU A 118 -2.64 -13.75 -13.65
CA GLU A 118 -3.68 -12.90 -14.26
C GLU A 118 -3.70 -11.48 -13.67
N ARG A 119 -3.07 -10.53 -14.39
CA ARG A 119 -3.17 -9.10 -14.07
C ARG A 119 -4.60 -8.59 -14.27
N HIS A 120 -5.38 -8.59 -13.20
CA HIS A 120 -6.74 -8.05 -13.25
C HIS A 120 -6.75 -6.51 -13.39
N ALA A 121 -7.46 -5.99 -14.38
CA ALA A 121 -7.54 -4.54 -14.66
C ALA A 121 -8.09 -3.70 -13.47
N TYR A 122 -8.86 -4.33 -12.58
CA TYR A 122 -9.41 -3.75 -11.35
C TYR A 122 -8.40 -3.71 -10.18
N ASN A 123 -7.29 -4.43 -10.29
CA ASN A 123 -6.18 -4.45 -9.32
C ASN A 123 -5.07 -3.43 -9.69
N SER A 124 -5.41 -2.42 -10.49
CA SER A 124 -4.43 -1.43 -10.95
C SER A 124 -4.02 -0.47 -9.83
N VAL A 125 -2.74 -0.12 -9.83
CA VAL A 125 -2.18 1.03 -9.12
C VAL A 125 -2.20 2.20 -10.11
N PRO A 126 -2.66 3.41 -9.73
CA PRO A 126 -2.85 4.52 -10.68
C PRO A 126 -1.53 5.17 -11.15
N VAL A 127 -0.39 4.51 -10.91
CA VAL A 127 0.95 4.97 -11.29
C VAL A 127 1.77 3.78 -11.78
N GLY A 128 2.66 4.03 -12.73
CA GLY A 128 3.61 3.04 -13.23
C GLY A 128 2.98 1.85 -13.96
N GLU A 129 3.78 0.82 -14.16
CA GLU A 129 3.36 -0.47 -14.71
C GLU A 129 3.54 -1.57 -13.66
N ILE A 130 2.50 -2.38 -13.45
CA ILE A 130 2.59 -3.58 -12.59
C ILE A 130 3.46 -4.63 -13.29
N VAL A 131 4.58 -4.94 -12.65
CA VAL A 131 5.57 -5.94 -13.08
C VAL A 131 5.19 -7.33 -12.58
N THR A 132 4.80 -7.43 -11.31
CA THR A 132 4.44 -8.69 -10.64
C THR A 132 3.38 -8.43 -9.58
N LEU A 133 2.48 -9.39 -9.37
CA LEU A 133 1.48 -9.43 -8.32
C LEU A 133 1.67 -10.69 -7.48
N TRP A 134 1.45 -10.57 -6.18
CA TRP A 134 1.36 -11.69 -5.25
C TRP A 134 0.06 -11.56 -4.46
N GLU A 135 -0.64 -12.66 -4.23
CA GLU A 135 -1.81 -12.70 -3.37
C GLU A 135 -1.69 -13.87 -2.38
N ASP A 136 -2.15 -13.67 -1.15
CA ASP A 136 -2.35 -14.82 -0.26
C ASP A 136 -3.59 -15.63 -0.64
N ASP A 137 -3.58 -16.92 -0.31
CA ASP A 137 -4.66 -17.87 -0.61
C ASP A 137 -6.05 -17.46 -0.08
N HIS A 138 -6.12 -16.47 0.81
CA HIS A 138 -7.34 -15.99 1.45
C HIS A 138 -7.79 -14.61 0.95
N GLY A 139 -7.06 -13.99 0.02
CA GLY A 139 -7.28 -12.62 -0.48
C GLY A 139 -7.18 -11.54 0.60
N GLN A 140 -6.48 -11.84 1.70
CA GLN A 140 -6.30 -10.90 2.81
C GLN A 140 -5.31 -9.79 2.44
N TRP A 141 -4.35 -10.14 1.60
CA TRP A 141 -3.28 -9.31 1.09
C TRP A 141 -3.00 -9.61 -0.38
N THR A 142 -2.95 -8.55 -1.16
CA THR A 142 -2.36 -8.49 -2.49
C THR A 142 -1.19 -7.51 -2.44
N LEU A 143 -0.06 -7.91 -3.01
CA LEU A 143 1.11 -7.06 -3.21
C LEU A 143 1.36 -6.84 -4.70
N ALA A 144 1.75 -5.63 -5.07
CA ALA A 144 2.15 -5.30 -6.44
C ALA A 144 3.51 -4.64 -6.48
N LEU A 145 4.40 -5.23 -7.25
CA LEU A 145 5.63 -4.58 -7.68
C LEU A 145 5.33 -3.73 -8.91
N VAL A 146 5.59 -2.44 -8.81
CA VAL A 146 5.32 -1.44 -9.84
C VAL A 146 6.63 -0.81 -10.28
N GLU A 147 6.87 -0.75 -11.59
CA GLU A 147 7.92 0.09 -12.20
C GLU A 147 7.34 1.50 -12.41
N LEU A 148 7.95 2.52 -11.79
CA LEU A 148 7.50 3.92 -11.79
C LEU A 148 8.06 4.75 -12.96
#